data_AF-A0A923R5R7-F1
#
_entry.id   AF-A0A923R5R7-F1
#
_cell.length_a   1.000
_cell.length_b   1.000
_cell.length_c   1.000
_cell.angle_alpha   90.00
_cell.angle_beta   90.00
_cell.angle_gamma   90.00
#
_symmetry.space_group_name_H-M   'P 1'
#
loop_
_entity.id
_entity.type
_entity.pdbx_description
1 polymer ?
#
loop_
_entity_poly.entity_id
_entity_poly.type
_entity_poly.pdbx_seq_one_letter_code
_entity_poly.pdbx_strand_id
1 'polypeptide(L)' 'LYNVCKETNPNTLFVSDLTDIKVEDFFSNETIGICGATSTPMWLMADIKEKLLNL' A
#
# COMPACT_ATOMS: atom_id res chain seq x y z
N LEU A 1 4.44 -12.15 4.47
CA LEU A 1 3.26 -11.24 4.38
C LEU A 1 2.93 -10.93 2.93
N TYR A 2 3.76 -10.18 2.21
CA TYR A 2 3.50 -9.80 0.81
C TYR A 2 3.09 -10.98 -0.09
N ASN A 3 3.87 -12.06 -0.15
CA ASN A 3 3.55 -13.22 -1.01
C ASN A 3 2.16 -13.81 -0.72
N VAL A 4 1.78 -13.94 0.56
CA VAL A 4 0.46 -14.46 0.96
C VAL A 4 -0.66 -13.51 0.51
N CYS A 5 -0.46 -12.20 0.67
CA CYS A 5 -1.41 -11.21 0.16
C CYS A 5 -1.50 -11.24 -1.36
N LYS A 6 -0.36 -11.39 -2.06
CA LYS A 6 -0.28 -11.44 -3.53
C LYS A 6 -0.95 -12.67 -4.12
N GLU A 7 -0.82 -13.82 -3.47
CA GLU A 7 -1.52 -15.06 -3.83
C GLU A 7 -3.04 -14.91 -3.69
N THR A 8 -3.51 -14.15 -2.70
CA THR A 8 -4.94 -13.90 -2.46
C THR A 8 -5.51 -12.80 -3.35
N ASN A 9 -4.73 -11.72 -3.56
CA ASN A 9 -5.08 -10.57 -4.37
C ASN A 9 -3.90 -10.20 -5.29
N PRO A 10 -3.99 -10.52 -6.60
CA PRO A 10 -2.96 -10.17 -7.57
C PRO A 10 -2.67 -8.67 -7.69
N ASN A 11 -3.57 -7.79 -7.23
CA ASN A 11 -3.35 -6.33 -7.18
C ASN A 11 -2.60 -5.88 -5.92
N THR A 12 -1.97 -6.80 -5.18
CA THR A 12 -1.10 -6.45 -4.05
C THR A 12 0.20 -5.81 -4.54
N LEU A 13 0.53 -4.66 -3.98
CA LEU A 13 1.77 -3.91 -4.20
C LEU A 13 2.72 -4.10 -3.00
N PHE A 14 4.02 -4.21 -3.27
CA PHE A 14 5.05 -4.16 -2.24
C PHE A 14 5.61 -2.74 -2.19
N VAL A 15 5.52 -2.10 -1.02
CA VAL A 15 5.87 -0.69 -0.82
C VAL A 15 6.88 -0.61 0.32
N SER A 16 8.03 -0.01 0.07
CA SER A 16 9.08 0.25 1.07
C SER A 16 9.08 1.72 1.50
N ASP A 17 8.68 2.63 0.61
CA ASP A 17 8.54 4.06 0.88
C ASP A 17 7.45 4.71 0.00
N LEU A 18 7.24 6.02 0.17
CA LEU A 18 6.21 6.78 -0.54
C LEU A 18 6.40 6.88 -2.06
N THR A 19 7.63 6.67 -2.56
CA THR A 19 7.97 6.79 -3.98
C THR A 19 7.57 5.56 -4.79
N ASP A 20 7.37 4.42 -4.11
CA ASP A 20 6.87 3.19 -4.72
C ASP A 20 5.39 3.28 -5.11
N ILE A 21 4.66 4.28 -4.58
CA ILE A 21 3.23 4.49 -4.83
C ILE A 21 3.06 5.36 -6.08
N LYS A 22 2.57 4.77 -7.17
CA LYS A 22 2.31 5.48 -8.43
C LYS A 22 0.82 5.57 -8.70
N VAL A 23 0.39 6.75 -9.16
CA VAL A 23 -1.04 7.03 -9.45
C VAL A 23 -1.61 6.05 -10.49
N GLU A 24 -0.78 5.62 -11.43
CA GLU A 24 -1.14 4.67 -12.49
C GLU A 24 -1.50 3.27 -11.99
N ASP A 25 -1.11 2.92 -10.76
CA ASP A 25 -1.43 1.62 -10.15
C ASP A 25 -2.84 1.59 -9.51
N PHE A 26 -3.54 2.74 -9.46
CA PHE A 26 -4.81 2.90 -8.74
C PHE A 26 -5.96 3.35 -9.65
N PHE A 27 -7.16 2.96 -9.28
CA PHE A 27 -8.41 3.30 -9.97
C PHE A 27 -9.26 4.24 -9.13
N SER A 28 -10.06 5.09 -9.80
CA SER A 28 -11.00 5.97 -9.09
C SER A 28 -12.04 5.16 -8.30
N ASN A 29 -12.29 5.59 -7.06
CA ASN A 29 -13.32 5.05 -6.16
C ASN A 29 -13.14 3.57 -5.76
N GLU A 30 -11.89 3.10 -5.64
CA GLU A 30 -11.58 1.79 -5.10
C GLU A 30 -11.34 1.79 -3.57
N THR A 31 -11.27 0.59 -2.97
CA THR A 31 -10.92 0.41 -1.56
C THR A 31 -9.55 -0.22 -1.44
N ILE A 32 -8.64 0.45 -0.73
CA ILE A 32 -7.25 0.00 -0.57
C ILE A 32 -7.00 -0.45 0.86
N GLY A 33 -6.43 -1.64 1.02
CA GLY A 33 -5.98 -2.17 2.31
C GLY A 33 -4.48 -1.95 2.51
N ILE A 34 -4.08 -1.48 3.70
CA ILE A 34 -2.67 -1.26 4.06
C ILE A 34 -2.30 -2.23 5.19
N CYS A 35 -1.20 -2.96 5.03
CA CYS A 35 -0.65 -3.83 6.07
C CYS A 35 0.87 -3.70 6.16
N GLY A 36 1.41 -3.79 7.38
CA GLY A 36 2.85 -3.70 7.66
C GLY A 36 3.42 -5.02 8.19
N ALA A 37 4.72 -5.24 7.98
CA ALA A 37 5.45 -6.32 8.63
C ALA A 37 5.80 -5.93 10.08
N THR A 38 6.34 -6.87 10.87
CA THR A 38 6.64 -6.68 12.30
C THR A 38 7.52 -5.45 12.58
N SER A 39 8.43 -5.10 11.66
CA SER A 39 9.37 -3.99 11.80
C SER A 39 8.91 -2.70 11.09
N THR A 40 7.72 -2.67 10.50
CA THR A 40 7.23 -1.49 9.78
C THR A 40 6.74 -0.44 10.78
N PRO A 41 7.33 0.77 10.80
CA PRO A 41 6.92 1.80 11.74
C PRO A 41 5.53 2.35 11.40
N MET A 42 4.76 2.70 12.45
CA MET A 42 3.39 3.23 12.30
C MET A 42 3.33 4.52 11.49
N TRP A 43 4.33 5.40 11.63
CA TRP A 43 4.37 6.67 10.90
C TRP A 43 4.42 6.45 9.38
N LEU A 44 5.16 5.44 8.92
CA LEU A 44 5.25 5.13 7.49
C LEU A 44 3.89 4.67 6.93
N MET A 45 3.16 3.83 7.68
CA MET A 45 1.82 3.40 7.28
C MET A 45 0.82 4.57 7.27
N ALA A 46 0.97 5.53 8.19
CA ALA A 46 0.17 6.75 8.21
C ALA A 46 0.46 7.64 6.99
N ASP A 47 1.75 7.87 6.68
CA ASP A 47 2.15 8.66 5.52
C ASP A 47 1.67 8.03 4.20
N ILE A 48 1.75 6.70 4.09
CA ILE A 48 1.22 5.95 2.94
C ILE A 48 -0.28 6.17 2.81
N LYS A 49 -1.03 6.05 3.92
CA LYS A 49 -2.47 6.31 3.92
C LYS A 49 -2.79 7.72 3.45
N GLU A 50 -2.12 8.73 4.01
CA GLU A 50 -2.32 10.13 3.61
C GLU A 50 -1.98 10.34 2.14
N LYS A 51 -0.91 9.73 1.64
CA LYS A 51 -0.57 9.79 0.21
C LYS A 51 -1.70 9.24 -0.66
N LEU A 52 -2.24 8.06 -0.33
CA LEU A 52 -3.32 7.41 -1.08
C LEU A 52 -4.64 8.19 -1.05
N LEU A 53 -4.94 8.90 0.04
CA LEU A 53 -6.14 9.75 0.14
C LEU A 53 -6.03 11.04 -0.69
N ASN A 54 -4.82 11.44 -1.05
CA ASN A 54 -4.52 12.64 -1.85
C ASN A 54 -4.17 12.32 -3.31
N LEU A 55 -4.37 11.07 -3.75
CA LEU A 55 -4.29 10.65 -5.16
C LEU A 55 -5.61 10.91 -5.88
#